data_AF-A0A5Q4G9C5-F1
#
_entry.id   AF-A0A5Q4G9C5-F1
#
_cell.length_a   1.000
_cell.length_b   1.000
_cell.length_c   1.000
_cell.angle_alpha   90.00
_cell.angle_beta   90.00
_cell.angle_gamma   90.00
#
_symmetry.space_group_name_H-M   'P 1'
#
loop_
_entity.id
_entity.type
_entity.pdbx_description
1 polymer ?
#
loop_
_entity_poly.entity_id
_entity_poly.type
_entity_poly.pdbx_seq_one_letter_code
_entity_poly.pdbx_strand_id
1 'polypeptide(L)'
;MFIAIDHEIHDPERFQQCAEQVFPLPEGLHVHQFLPATDLSKAACLYEAPSVERLQAYLDAALGDASTQHYFPVAETHAIGLPESVTRTPQPQA
;
A
#
# COMPACT_ATOMS: atom_id res chain seq x y z
N MET A 1 -10.33 -3.92 -3.55
CA MET A 1 -9.63 -5.21 -3.29
C MET A 1 -8.40 -4.93 -2.45
N PHE A 2 -8.02 -5.87 -1.60
CA PHE A 2 -6.79 -5.76 -0.82
C PHE A 2 -5.57 -6.24 -1.62
N ILE A 3 -4.49 -5.46 -1.55
CA ILE A 3 -3.21 -5.74 -2.21
C ILE A 3 -2.12 -5.57 -1.17
N ALA A 4 -1.31 -6.61 -1.01
CA ALA A 4 -0.12 -6.53 -0.18
C ALA A 4 1.09 -6.21 -1.06
N ILE A 5 2.02 -5.46 -0.47
CA ILE A 5 3.28 -5.07 -1.12
C ILE A 5 4.42 -5.36 -0.16
N ASP A 6 5.42 -6.08 -0.65
CA ASP A 6 6.74 -6.13 -0.03
C ASP A 6 7.67 -5.16 -0.77
N HIS A 7 8.17 -4.16 -0.06
CA HIS A 7 9.17 -3.22 -0.54
C HIS A 7 10.55 -3.70 -0.10
N GLU A 8 11.46 -3.90 -1.05
CA GLU A 8 12.89 -4.04 -0.81
C GLU A 8 13.56 -2.69 -1.04
N ILE A 9 14.03 -2.05 0.02
CA ILE A 9 14.49 -0.65 0.01
C ILE A 9 16.02 -0.63 -0.09
N HIS A 10 16.53 -0.16 -1.21
CA HIS A 10 17.98 -0.02 -1.45
C HIS A 10 18.52 1.39 -1.17
N ASP A 11 17.63 2.40 -1.10
CA ASP A 11 17.97 3.78 -0.71
C ASP A 11 16.93 4.32 0.30
N PRO A 12 17.16 4.14 1.61
CA PRO A 12 16.19 4.53 2.65
C PRO A 12 15.90 6.03 2.70
N GLU A 13 16.91 6.89 2.48
CA GLU A 13 16.73 8.34 2.52
C GLU A 13 15.86 8.80 1.34
N ARG A 14 16.15 8.29 0.14
CA ARG A 14 15.33 8.60 -1.05
C ARG A 14 13.93 8.01 -0.93
N PHE A 15 13.80 6.79 -0.39
CA PHE A 15 12.50 6.16 -0.17
C PHE A 15 11.62 7.02 0.75
N GLN A 16 12.18 7.53 1.84
CA GLN A 16 11.44 8.42 2.75
C GLN A 16 10.99 9.71 2.04
N GLN A 17 11.89 10.36 1.30
CA GLN A 17 11.55 11.58 0.54
C GLN A 17 10.45 11.32 -0.51
N CYS A 18 10.53 10.20 -1.23
CA CYS A 18 9.51 9.82 -2.20
C CYS A 18 8.19 9.48 -1.50
N ALA A 19 8.22 8.76 -0.38
CA ALA A 19 7.02 8.41 0.38
C ALA A 19 6.27 9.67 0.86
N GLU A 20 6.99 10.69 1.35
CA GLU A 20 6.39 11.97 1.74
C GLU A 20 5.67 12.68 0.57
N GLN A 21 6.11 12.46 -0.68
CA GLN A 21 5.46 13.01 -1.88
C GLN A 21 4.29 12.17 -2.38
N VAL A 22 4.29 10.88 -2.06
CA VAL A 22 3.21 9.93 -2.39
C VAL A 22 1.96 10.18 -1.54
N PHE A 23 2.13 10.76 -0.35
CA PHE A 23 1.02 11.06 0.54
C PHE A 23 0.58 12.54 0.43
N PRO A 24 -0.74 12.83 0.36
CA PRO A 24 -1.86 11.88 0.42
C PRO A 24 -2.05 11.10 -0.88
N LEU A 25 -2.49 9.85 -0.75
CA LEU A 25 -2.79 8.99 -1.90
C LEU A 25 -3.95 9.56 -2.72
N PRO A 26 -3.95 9.36 -4.05
CA PRO A 26 -5.03 9.78 -4.92
C PRO A 26 -6.32 8.99 -4.64
N GLU A 27 -7.45 9.53 -5.08
CA GLU A 27 -8.75 8.90 -4.89
C GLU A 27 -8.78 7.45 -5.41
N GLY A 28 -9.35 6.58 -4.58
CA GLY A 28 -9.45 5.14 -4.82
C GLY A 28 -8.20 4.34 -4.44
N LEU A 29 -7.12 4.97 -3.95
CA LEU A 29 -6.00 4.28 -3.32
C LEU A 29 -5.98 4.57 -1.83
N HIS A 30 -5.93 3.54 -1.01
CA HIS A 30 -5.89 3.65 0.44
C HIS A 30 -4.79 2.77 1.02
N VAL A 31 -3.97 3.31 1.92
CA VAL A 31 -3.01 2.51 2.70
C VAL A 31 -3.64 2.21 4.05
N HIS A 32 -3.68 0.92 4.39
CA HIS A 32 -4.19 0.46 5.69
C HIS A 32 -3.08 0.20 6.68
N GLN A 33 -1.94 -0.31 6.19
CA GLN A 33 -0.77 -0.60 7.01
C GLN A 33 0.51 -0.23 6.26
N PHE A 34 1.46 0.33 7.00
CA PHE A 34 2.84 0.56 6.58
C PHE A 34 3.74 0.03 7.70
N LEU A 35 4.46 -1.05 7.43
CA LEU A 35 5.23 -1.80 8.43
C LEU A 35 6.70 -1.87 8.00
N PRO A 36 7.49 -0.81 8.26
CA PRO A 36 8.91 -0.81 7.94
C PRO A 36 9.70 -1.70 8.90
N ALA A 37 10.77 -2.33 8.41
CA ALA A 37 11.75 -2.99 9.25
C ALA A 37 12.53 -1.96 10.08
N THR A 38 13.05 -2.37 11.23
CA THR A 38 13.82 -1.49 12.13
C THR A 38 15.08 -0.91 11.47
N ASP A 39 15.65 -1.62 10.50
CA ASP A 39 16.83 -1.19 9.73
C ASP A 39 16.46 -0.44 8.43
N LEU A 40 15.17 -0.23 8.16
CA LEU A 40 14.64 0.44 6.97
C LEU A 40 15.04 -0.21 5.62
N SER A 41 15.53 -1.45 5.64
CA SER A 41 15.89 -2.19 4.42
C SER A 41 14.68 -2.75 3.66
N LYS A 42 13.51 -2.80 4.32
CA LYS A 42 12.27 -3.30 3.75
C LYS A 42 11.04 -2.72 4.45
N ALA A 43 9.90 -2.77 3.77
CA ALA A 43 8.61 -2.47 4.37
C ALA A 43 7.53 -3.38 3.80
N ALA A 44 6.58 -3.80 4.63
CA ALA A 44 5.37 -4.48 4.18
C ALA A 44 4.18 -3.52 4.28
N CYS A 45 3.36 -3.48 3.23
CA CYS A 45 2.21 -2.61 3.18
C CYS A 45 0.94 -3.38 2.81
N LEU A 46 -0.18 -2.94 3.38
CA LEU A 46 -1.51 -3.38 2.95
C LEU A 46 -2.24 -2.18 2.34
N TYR A 47 -2.60 -2.30 1.07
CA TYR A 47 -3.36 -1.30 0.33
C TYR A 47 -4.75 -1.81 -0.04
N GLU A 48 -5.68 -0.88 -0.18
CA GLU A 48 -6.97 -1.09 -0.84
C GLU A 48 -7.00 -0.22 -2.11
N ALA A 49 -7.24 -0.86 -3.26
CA ALA A 49 -7.27 -0.22 -4.56
C ALA A 49 -8.31 -0.89 -5.48
N PRO A 50 -8.67 -0.26 -6.63
CA PRO A 50 -9.55 -0.89 -7.61
C PRO A 50 -8.86 -1.97 -8.45
N SER A 51 -7.53 -1.91 -8.63
CA SER A 51 -6.75 -2.94 -9.33
C SER A 51 -5.27 -2.89 -8.95
N VAL A 52 -4.54 -3.99 -9.17
CA VAL A 52 -3.09 -4.08 -8.92
C VAL A 52 -2.34 -3.14 -9.85
N GLU A 53 -2.72 -3.09 -11.13
CA GLU A 53 -2.04 -2.31 -12.17
C GLU A 53 -2.10 -0.81 -11.87
N ARG A 54 -3.25 -0.33 -11.36
CA ARG A 54 -3.38 1.09 -10.97
C ARG A 54 -2.46 1.43 -9.81
N LEU A 55 -2.41 0.58 -8.79
CA LEU A 55 -1.57 0.79 -7.61
C LEU A 55 -0.09 0.71 -7.99
N GLN A 56 0.28 -0.31 -8.77
CA GLN A 56 1.63 -0.51 -9.26
C GLN A 56 2.11 0.67 -10.10
N ALA A 57 1.34 1.11 -11.11
CA ALA A 57 1.73 2.23 -11.96
C ALA A 57 1.97 3.52 -11.18
N TYR A 58 1.22 3.73 -10.09
CA TYR A 58 1.36 4.90 -9.23
C TYR A 58 2.59 4.80 -8.32
N LEU A 59 2.76 3.66 -7.63
CA LEU A 59 3.85 3.48 -6.67
C LEU A 59 5.21 3.28 -7.37
N ASP A 60 5.29 2.51 -8.45
CA ASP A 60 6.54 2.27 -9.17
C ASP A 60 7.07 3.60 -9.76
N ALA A 61 6.18 4.48 -10.25
CA ALA A 61 6.57 5.78 -10.76
C ALA A 61 7.17 6.71 -9.69
N ALA A 62 6.78 6.52 -8.42
CA ALA A 62 7.25 7.35 -7.31
C ALA A 62 8.43 6.73 -6.55
N LEU A 63 8.45 5.40 -6.41
CA LEU A 63 9.34 4.67 -5.50
C LEU A 63 10.36 3.78 -6.22
N GLY A 64 10.20 3.54 -7.53
CA GLY A 64 11.01 2.60 -8.30
C GLY A 64 12.50 2.94 -8.34
N ASP A 65 12.87 4.21 -8.15
CA ASP A 65 14.26 4.62 -8.05
C ASP A 65 14.91 4.23 -6.70
N ALA A 66 14.13 4.05 -5.64
CA ALA A 66 14.60 3.90 -4.26
C ALA A 66 14.34 2.50 -3.65
N SER A 67 13.42 1.74 -4.25
CA SER A 67 13.08 0.40 -3.79
C SER A 67 12.62 -0.47 -4.96
N THR A 68 12.56 -1.79 -4.73
CA THR A 68 11.87 -2.76 -5.60
C THR A 68 10.60 -3.24 -4.90
N GLN A 69 9.49 -3.36 -5.64
CA GLN A 69 8.16 -3.63 -5.09
C GLN A 69 7.65 -4.97 -5.61
N HIS A 70 7.14 -5.78 -4.69
CA HIS A 70 6.50 -7.05 -5.01
C HIS A 70 5.03 -6.99 -4.61
N TYR A 71 4.15 -6.94 -5.60
CA TYR A 71 2.71 -6.82 -5.42
C TYR A 71 2.04 -8.19 -5.49
N PHE A 72 1.08 -8.44 -4.60
CA PHE A 72 0.18 -9.55 -4.76
C PHE A 72 -1.24 -9.23 -4.26
N PRO A 73 -2.28 -9.65 -5.00
CA PRO A 73 -3.65 -9.56 -4.53
C PRO A 73 -3.83 -10.46 -3.31
N VAL A 74 -4.42 -9.94 -2.25
CA VAL A 74 -4.66 -10.70 -1.01
C VAL A 74 -5.84 -11.63 -1.22
N ALA A 75 -5.69 -12.89 -0.83
CA ALA A 75 -6.78 -13.85 -0.80
C ALA A 75 -7.70 -13.57 0.40
N GLU A 76 -8.65 -12.65 0.24
CA GLU A 76 -9.47 -12.08 1.33
C GLU A 76 -10.19 -13.14 2.17
N THR A 77 -10.65 -14.24 1.56
CA THR A 77 -11.33 -15.36 2.25
C THR A 77 -10.43 -16.18 3.16
N HIS A 78 -9.11 -16.10 2.96
CA HIS A 78 -8.10 -16.81 3.75
C HIS A 78 -7.31 -15.86 4.67
N ALA A 79 -7.50 -14.55 4.51
CA ALA A 79 -6.81 -13.54 5.28
C ALA A 79 -7.44 -13.37 6.67
N ILE A 80 -6.61 -13.10 7.67
CA ILE A 80 -7.02 -12.88 9.05
C ILE A 80 -6.56 -11.48 9.46
N GLY A 81 -7.45 -10.69 10.05
CA GLY A 81 -7.12 -9.34 10.53
C GLY A 81 -7.12 -8.25 9.46
N LEU A 82 -7.80 -8.49 8.33
CA LEU A 82 -8.04 -7.43 7.35
C LEU A 82 -8.86 -6.29 7.98
N PRO A 83 -8.56 -5.03 7.64
CA PRO A 83 -9.33 -3.87 8.09
C PRO A 83 -10.73 -3.92 7.49
N GLU A 84 -11.68 -3.24 8.14
CA GLU A 84 -12.99 -3.04 7.54
C GLU A 84 -12.81 -2.23 6.25
N SER A 85 -13.20 -2.79 5.11
CA SER A 85 -13.15 -2.07 3.85
C SER A 85 -13.95 -0.78 3.97
N VAL A 86 -13.38 0.33 3.49
CA VAL A 86 -14.01 1.65 3.57
C VAL A 86 -15.33 1.70 2.76
N THR A 87 -15.60 0.66 1.97
CA THR A 87 -16.84 0.47 1.20
C THR A 87 -17.83 -0.51 1.85
N ARG A 88 -18.28 -0.26 3.10
CA ARG A 88 -19.67 -0.58 3.48
C ARG A 88 -20.12 0.08 4.79
N THR A 89 -20.62 1.30 4.67
CA THR A 89 -21.72 1.75 5.53
C THR A 89 -22.77 2.46 4.66
N PRO A 90 -23.86 1.79 4.22
CA PRO A 90 -25.14 2.47 4.27
C PRO A 90 -25.45 2.65 5.75
N GLN A 91 -25.28 3.88 6.25
CA GLN A 91 -25.72 4.26 7.58
C GLN A 91 -27.23 4.00 7.69
N PRO A 92 -27.71 3.10 8.58
CA PRO A 92 -29.14 3.00 8.86
C PRO A 92 -29.52 4.14 9.82
N GLN A 93 -30.32 5.06 9.28
CA GLN A 93 -31.45 5.81 9.86
C GLN A 93 -31.36 6.39 11.29
N ALA A 94 -31.67 7.69 11.38
CA ALA A 94 -32.74 8.21 12.25
C ALA A 94 -33.59 9.20 11.44
#